data_AF-A0A8S3EP13-F1
#
_entry.id   AF-A0A8S3EP13-F1
#
_cell.length_a   1.000
_cell.length_b   1.000
_cell.length_c   1.000
_cell.angle_alpha   90.00
_cell.angle_beta   90.00
_cell.angle_gamma   90.00
#
_symmetry.space_group_name_H-M   'P 1'
#
loop_
_entity.id
_entity.type
_entity.pdbx_description
1 polymer ?
#
loop_
_entity_poly.entity_id
_entity_poly.type
_entity_poly.pdbx_seq_one_letter_code
_entity_poly.pdbx_strand_id
1 'polypeptide(L)'
;MQQRPQISPGDVEDNQWIDTRSQSSQFKRYQPNVAQTTYPIHTQQLIFYCLSPSVAFAKDLRLARSLIFASGTLAPLATYAGELKIPFDIQMECNHVIDLDRTFMTALSHGRNPNVKLRATYQNTDKVEFQDECGLIVLDVCQRVPYGVLCFLPSYRFLNVIISRWMASGLWQKLNEHKTVFYEEKSSANFQNTMNRFREANGTLQMDKTLTAAAKRVKAMF
;
A
#
# COMPACT_ATOMS: atom_id res chain seq x y z
N MET A 1 -30.94 8.95 42.45
CA MET A 1 -29.56 9.26 42.90
C MET A 1 -28.87 7.95 43.25
N GLN A 2 -28.06 7.41 42.35
CA GLN A 2 -27.21 6.24 42.63
C GLN A 2 -25.76 6.74 42.74
N GLN A 3 -25.12 6.40 43.85
CA GLN A 3 -23.78 6.86 44.21
C GLN A 3 -22.72 6.19 43.33
N ARG A 4 -21.74 6.99 42.90
CA ARG A 4 -20.56 6.54 42.14
C ARG A 4 -19.60 5.81 43.09
N PRO A 5 -19.02 4.65 42.74
CA PRO A 5 -18.02 4.00 43.57
C PRO A 5 -16.75 4.87 43.64
N GLN A 6 -16.22 5.08 44.84
CA GLN A 6 -14.93 5.71 45.08
C GLN A 6 -13.83 4.64 44.99
N ILE A 7 -12.84 4.87 44.14
CA ILE A 7 -11.66 4.00 44.02
C ILE A 7 -10.57 4.58 44.94
N SER A 8 -10.08 3.77 45.88
CA SER A 8 -9.02 4.17 46.81
C SER A 8 -7.66 4.30 46.10
N PRO A 9 -6.74 5.18 46.56
CA PRO A 9 -5.51 5.54 45.83
C PRO A 9 -4.38 4.48 45.84
N GLY A 10 -4.68 3.21 46.12
CA GLY A 10 -3.66 2.20 46.45
C GLY A 10 -3.29 1.21 45.35
N ASP A 11 -4.16 0.96 44.36
CA ASP A 11 -4.02 -0.20 43.47
C ASP A 11 -3.84 0.19 41.99
N VAL A 12 -2.85 1.03 41.70
CA VAL A 12 -2.38 1.23 40.32
C VAL A 12 -1.06 0.47 40.16
N GLU A 13 -1.15 -0.86 40.20
CA GLU A 13 -0.09 -1.70 39.64
C GLU A 13 0.07 -1.40 38.14
N ASP A 14 1.32 -1.46 37.70
CA ASP A 14 1.81 -1.11 36.37
C ASP A 14 0.81 -1.43 35.26
N ASN A 15 0.43 -0.41 34.49
CA ASN A 15 -0.31 -0.60 33.25
C ASN A 15 0.59 -1.34 32.26
N GLN A 16 0.66 -2.67 32.36
CA GLN A 16 1.12 -3.53 31.28
C GLN A 16 0.16 -3.32 30.12
N TRP A 17 0.57 -2.53 29.13
CA TRP A 17 -0.15 -2.41 27.88
C TRP A 17 -0.32 -3.80 27.28
N ILE A 18 -1.57 -4.28 27.22
CA ILE A 18 -1.91 -5.52 26.54
C ILE A 18 -1.77 -5.26 25.04
N ASP A 19 -0.61 -5.60 24.48
CA ASP A 19 -0.45 -5.66 23.03
C ASP A 19 -1.23 -6.86 22.49
N THR A 20 -2.42 -6.57 21.98
CA THR A 20 -3.33 -7.57 21.42
C THR A 20 -2.80 -8.23 20.15
N ARG A 21 -1.75 -7.69 19.50
CA ARG A 21 -1.13 -8.32 18.32
C ARG A 21 -0.11 -9.39 18.71
N SER A 22 0.73 -9.14 19.72
CA SER A 22 1.70 -10.12 20.22
C SER A 22 1.06 -11.23 21.05
N GLN A 23 -0.09 -10.98 21.70
CA GLN A 23 -0.87 -12.03 22.38
C GLN A 23 -1.89 -12.75 21.50
N SER A 24 -1.97 -12.45 20.19
CA SER A 24 -2.91 -13.15 19.29
C SER A 24 -2.72 -14.68 19.27
N SER A 25 -1.51 -15.16 19.59
CA SER A 25 -1.18 -16.60 19.74
C SER A 25 -1.55 -17.18 21.12
N GLN A 26 -1.68 -16.33 22.15
CA GLN A 26 -2.08 -16.72 23.51
C GLN A 26 -3.60 -16.79 23.67
N PHE A 27 -4.35 -16.01 22.89
CA PHE A 27 -5.76 -16.25 22.66
C PHE A 27 -5.91 -17.47 21.74
N LYS A 28 -5.74 -18.67 22.30
CA LYS A 28 -6.29 -19.88 21.67
C LYS A 28 -7.77 -19.59 21.44
N ARG A 29 -8.18 -19.49 20.17
CA ARG A 29 -9.60 -19.58 19.80
C ARG A 29 -10.16 -20.72 20.63
N TYR A 30 -11.14 -20.43 21.48
CA TYR A 30 -11.88 -21.46 22.17
C TYR A 30 -12.41 -22.41 21.09
N GLN A 31 -11.80 -23.59 21.00
CA GLN A 31 -12.25 -24.68 20.16
C GLN A 31 -13.06 -25.57 21.09
N PRO A 32 -14.39 -25.42 21.14
CA PRO A 32 -15.19 -26.27 21.98
C PRO A 32 -15.00 -27.71 21.48
N ASN A 33 -14.72 -28.62 22.40
CA ASN A 33 -14.59 -30.04 22.12
C ASN A 33 -16.01 -30.60 21.94
N VAL A 34 -16.64 -30.29 20.80
CA VAL A 34 -18.01 -30.72 20.49
C VAL A 34 -17.97 -31.61 19.27
N ALA A 35 -18.57 -32.79 19.41
CA ALA A 35 -19.01 -33.58 18.28
C ALA A 35 -19.66 -32.66 17.23
N GLN A 36 -19.23 -32.80 15.97
CA GLN A 36 -19.61 -31.99 14.81
C GLN A 36 -21.12 -31.70 14.82
N THR A 37 -21.48 -30.53 15.32
CA THR A 37 -22.84 -29.99 15.27
C THR A 37 -22.79 -28.76 14.40
N THR A 38 -23.35 -28.89 13.20
CA THR A 38 -23.38 -27.87 12.14
C THR A 38 -24.39 -26.78 12.46
N TYR A 39 -24.09 -25.95 13.46
CA TYR A 39 -24.83 -24.70 13.70
C TYR A 39 -24.01 -23.52 13.18
N PRO A 40 -24.64 -22.50 12.57
CA PRO A 40 -23.94 -21.30 12.15
C PRO A 40 -23.34 -20.62 13.39
N ILE A 41 -22.00 -20.65 13.50
CA ILE A 41 -21.28 -19.97 14.57
C ILE A 41 -21.43 -18.47 14.35
N HIS A 42 -22.34 -17.84 15.09
CA HIS A 42 -22.42 -16.38 15.17
C HIS A 42 -21.19 -15.87 15.90
N THR A 43 -20.22 -15.34 15.16
CA THR A 43 -19.08 -14.64 15.74
C THR A 43 -19.49 -13.20 16.02
N GLN A 44 -19.59 -12.83 17.29
CA GLN A 44 -19.73 -11.43 17.69
C GLN A 44 -18.34 -10.86 17.95
N GLN A 45 -18.04 -9.69 17.37
CA GLN A 45 -16.77 -8.99 17.56
C GLN A 45 -17.04 -7.60 18.12
N LEU A 46 -16.32 -7.26 19.18
CA LEU A 46 -16.24 -5.90 19.72
C LEU A 46 -14.82 -5.39 19.48
N ILE A 47 -14.69 -4.24 18.82
CA ILE A 47 -13.39 -3.66 18.44
C ILE A 47 -13.29 -2.26 19.04
N PHE A 48 -12.22 -2.02 19.80
CA PHE A 48 -11.87 -0.69 20.32
C PHE A 48 -10.81 -0.07 19.41
N TYR A 49 -11.10 1.11 18.86
CA TYR A 49 -10.18 1.85 18.01
C TYR A 49 -9.56 3.03 18.77
N CYS A 50 -8.22 3.10 18.79
CA CYS A 50 -7.52 4.30 19.24
C CYS A 50 -7.43 5.27 18.06
N LEU A 51 -8.17 6.38 18.14
CA LEU A 51 -8.23 7.38 17.07
C LEU A 51 -7.12 8.44 17.17
N SER A 52 -6.29 8.39 18.20
CA SER A 52 -5.26 9.39 18.47
C SER A 52 -3.90 8.72 18.60
N PRO A 53 -2.98 8.86 17.62
CA PRO A 53 -1.67 8.22 17.70
C PRO A 53 -0.84 8.78 18.86
N SER A 54 -1.09 10.02 19.28
CA SER A 54 -0.44 10.67 20.43
C SER A 54 -0.48 9.86 21.73
N VAL A 55 -1.45 8.95 21.91
CA VAL A 55 -1.57 8.13 23.13
C VAL A 55 -0.35 7.23 23.30
N ALA A 56 0.19 6.68 22.21
CA ALA A 56 1.41 5.89 22.23
C ALA A 56 2.66 6.73 22.57
N PHE A 57 2.63 8.03 22.26
CA PHE A 57 3.72 8.97 22.52
C PHE A 57 3.63 9.65 23.90
N ALA A 58 2.54 9.43 24.64
CA ALA A 58 2.27 10.16 25.88
C ALA A 58 3.04 9.64 27.10
N LYS A 59 3.31 8.33 27.18
CA LYS A 59 3.92 7.70 28.36
C LYS A 59 5.30 7.13 28.09
N ASP A 60 5.41 6.19 27.17
CA ASP A 60 6.61 5.34 27.07
C ASP A 60 7.75 6.02 26.30
N LEU A 61 7.43 6.79 25.25
CA LEU A 61 8.42 7.50 24.45
C LEU A 61 8.99 8.75 25.13
N ARG A 62 8.39 9.20 26.25
CA ARG A 62 8.93 10.30 27.08
C ARG A 62 10.08 9.86 27.99
N LEU A 63 10.26 8.55 28.20
CA LEU A 63 11.40 8.01 28.93
C LEU A 63 12.70 8.08 28.11
N ALA A 64 12.58 8.17 26.79
CA ALA A 64 13.73 8.35 25.92
C ALA A 64 14.35 9.74 26.12
N ARG A 65 15.68 9.79 26.21
CA ARG A 65 16.43 11.06 26.28
C ARG A 65 16.25 11.90 25.01
N SER A 66 16.12 11.26 23.86
CA SER A 66 15.93 11.91 22.56
C SER A 66 15.17 10.99 21.61
N LEU A 67 14.24 11.56 20.84
CA LEU A 67 13.51 10.87 19.79
C LEU A 67 13.84 11.53 18.44
N ILE A 68 14.31 10.74 17.49
CA ILE A 68 14.70 11.22 16.16
C ILE A 68 13.77 10.58 15.13
N PHE A 69 13.04 11.42 14.40
CA PHE A 69 12.27 10.98 13.24
C PHE A 69 13.08 11.23 11.97
N ALA A 70 13.37 10.15 11.24
CA ALA A 70 14.06 10.22 9.96
C ALA A 70 13.27 9.40 8.93
N SER A 71 12.85 10.03 7.84
CA SER A 71 12.22 9.38 6.70
C SER A 71 12.38 10.22 5.44
N GLY A 72 12.54 9.57 4.30
CA GLY A 72 12.69 10.24 3.00
C GLY A 72 11.40 10.86 2.45
N THR A 73 10.25 10.59 3.09
CA THR A 73 8.92 11.07 2.65
C THR A 73 8.15 11.79 3.76
N LEU A 74 8.83 12.16 4.85
CA LEU A 74 8.23 12.81 6.00
C LEU A 74 8.03 14.31 5.74
N ALA A 75 7.04 14.65 4.94
CA ALA A 75 6.62 16.03 4.71
C ALA A 75 5.11 16.10 4.46
N PRO A 76 4.42 17.16 4.91
CA PRO A 76 4.92 18.30 5.70
C PRO A 76 5.04 17.97 7.20
N LEU A 77 6.13 18.39 7.86
CA LEU A 77 6.41 18.06 9.28
C LEU A 77 5.34 18.60 10.26
N ALA A 78 4.70 19.72 9.95
CA ALA A 78 3.68 20.33 10.79
C ALA A 78 2.47 19.40 11.03
N THR A 79 2.05 18.65 10.00
CA THR A 79 0.94 17.69 10.11
C THR A 79 1.30 16.55 11.06
N TYR A 80 2.53 16.03 10.96
CA TYR A 80 3.01 14.95 11.84
C TYR A 80 3.10 15.40 13.30
N ALA A 81 3.64 16.59 13.56
CA ALA A 81 3.69 17.15 14.90
C ALA A 81 2.29 17.32 15.52
N GLY A 82 1.32 17.77 14.72
CA GLY A 82 -0.08 17.93 15.13
C GLY A 82 -0.75 16.60 15.51
N GLU A 83 -0.63 15.59 14.66
CA GLU A 83 -1.22 14.25 14.89
C GLU A 83 -0.62 13.56 16.13
N LEU A 84 0.71 13.65 16.28
CA LEU A 84 1.42 13.03 17.39
C LEU A 84 1.32 13.84 18.69
N LYS A 85 0.86 15.11 18.61
CA LYS A 85 0.82 16.08 19.72
C LYS A 85 2.17 16.23 20.44
N ILE A 86 3.24 16.22 19.66
CA ILE A 86 4.62 16.46 20.12
C ILE A 86 5.25 17.55 19.26
N PRO A 87 5.92 18.55 19.88
CA PRO A 87 6.68 19.53 19.11
C PRO A 87 7.91 18.85 18.50
N PHE A 88 8.24 19.22 17.26
CA PHE A 88 9.52 18.90 16.64
C PHE A 88 10.43 20.11 16.80
N ASP A 89 11.25 20.12 17.85
CA ASP A 89 12.10 21.27 18.18
C ASP A 89 13.20 21.50 17.14
N ILE A 90 13.74 20.40 16.59
CA ILE A 90 14.72 20.42 15.51
C ILE A 90 14.06 19.79 14.29
N GLN A 91 13.99 20.56 13.21
CA GLN A 91 13.38 20.15 11.95
C GLN A 91 14.38 20.35 10.82
N MET A 92 14.43 19.37 9.92
CA MET A 92 15.22 19.44 8.70
C MET A 92 14.40 18.81 7.58
N GLU A 93 14.06 19.61 6.58
CA GLU A 93 13.51 19.13 5.32
C GLU A 93 14.59 19.36 4.25
N CYS A 94 15.08 18.26 3.66
CA CYS A 94 16.07 18.33 2.59
C CYS A 94 15.37 18.54 1.25
N ASN A 95 15.98 19.33 0.38
CA ASN A 95 15.59 19.35 -1.03
C ASN A 95 15.77 17.97 -1.67
N HIS A 96 15.02 17.72 -2.74
CA HIS A 96 15.11 16.50 -3.51
C HIS A 96 16.56 16.24 -3.94
N VAL A 97 17.10 15.07 -3.63
CA VAL A 97 18.52 14.73 -3.87
C VAL A 97 18.82 14.57 -5.35
N ILE A 98 17.79 14.29 -6.17
CA ILE A 98 17.94 14.13 -7.62
C ILE A 98 17.53 15.43 -8.30
N ASP A 99 18.36 15.88 -9.24
CA ASP A 99 18.06 17.04 -10.08
C ASP A 99 16.72 16.87 -10.83
N LEU A 100 16.00 17.98 -10.98
CA LEU A 100 14.67 17.99 -11.61
C LEU A 100 14.71 17.65 -13.11
N ASP A 101 15.85 17.81 -13.78
CA ASP A 101 16.05 17.40 -15.17
C ASP A 101 16.04 15.87 -15.35
N ARG A 102 16.28 15.12 -14.27
CA ARG A 102 16.25 13.65 -14.24
C ARG A 102 14.91 13.09 -13.72
N THR A 103 13.98 13.95 -13.32
CA THR A 103 12.70 13.55 -12.74
C THR A 103 11.53 14.24 -13.43
N PHE A 104 10.62 13.47 -14.03
CA PHE A 104 9.40 14.00 -14.60
C PHE A 104 8.19 13.60 -13.74
N MET A 105 7.43 14.59 -13.28
CA MET A 105 6.18 14.40 -12.54
C MET A 105 5.06 15.16 -13.23
N THR A 106 3.93 14.50 -13.44
CA THR A 106 2.74 15.11 -14.02
C THR A 106 1.47 14.49 -13.46
N ALA A 107 0.39 15.26 -13.46
CA ALA A 107 -0.95 14.78 -13.16
C ALA A 107 -1.80 14.79 -14.44
N LEU A 108 -2.41 13.65 -14.74
CA LEU A 108 -3.32 13.53 -15.88
C LEU A 108 -4.75 13.75 -15.41
N SER A 109 -5.44 14.71 -16.03
CA SER A 109 -6.84 15.04 -15.70
C SER A 109 -7.85 14.32 -16.59
N HIS A 110 -7.44 13.89 -17.78
CA HIS A 110 -8.28 13.27 -18.81
C HIS A 110 -7.57 12.10 -19.48
N GLY A 111 -8.36 11.17 -20.02
CA GLY A 111 -7.86 10.04 -20.80
C GLY A 111 -7.37 10.44 -22.19
N ARG A 112 -7.07 9.44 -23.02
CA ARG A 112 -6.87 9.65 -24.47
C ARG A 112 -8.11 10.24 -25.11
N ASN A 113 -9.30 9.81 -24.67
CA ASN A 113 -10.52 10.52 -24.99
C ASN A 113 -10.62 11.77 -24.08
N PRO A 114 -10.53 12.99 -24.63
CA PRO A 114 -10.56 14.22 -23.85
C PRO A 114 -11.91 14.43 -23.12
N ASN A 115 -12.97 13.71 -23.52
CA ASN A 115 -14.26 13.77 -22.85
C ASN A 115 -14.33 12.91 -21.57
N VAL A 116 -13.36 12.03 -21.35
CA VAL A 116 -13.32 11.16 -20.17
C VAL A 116 -12.38 11.74 -19.12
N LYS A 117 -12.96 12.18 -18.00
CA LYS A 117 -12.21 12.70 -16.84
C LYS A 117 -11.63 11.55 -16.01
N LEU A 118 -10.33 11.60 -15.73
CA LEU A 118 -9.64 10.64 -14.87
C LEU A 118 -9.87 10.98 -13.39
N ARG A 119 -11.05 10.64 -12.89
CA ARG A 119 -11.41 10.84 -11.49
C ARG A 119 -11.70 9.51 -10.83
N ALA A 120 -10.74 9.02 -10.04
CA ALA A 120 -10.81 7.73 -9.35
C ALA A 120 -11.71 7.76 -8.09
N THR A 121 -12.98 8.15 -8.24
CA THR A 121 -14.00 7.97 -7.20
C THR A 121 -14.65 6.60 -7.34
N TYR A 122 -15.23 6.05 -6.26
CA TYR A 122 -15.89 4.74 -6.25
C TYR A 122 -16.87 4.54 -7.42
N GLN A 123 -17.70 5.54 -7.70
CA GLN A 123 -18.68 5.50 -8.80
C GLN A 123 -18.05 5.50 -10.19
N ASN A 124 -16.89 6.15 -10.35
CA ASN A 124 -16.23 6.25 -11.64
C ASN A 124 -15.29 5.08 -11.91
N THR A 125 -14.67 4.51 -10.86
CA THR A 125 -13.79 3.34 -11.00
C THR A 125 -14.51 2.11 -11.53
N ASP A 126 -15.83 2.01 -11.30
CA ASP A 126 -16.67 0.92 -11.81
C ASP A 126 -17.10 1.13 -13.27
N LYS A 127 -16.91 2.34 -13.83
CA LYS A 127 -17.25 2.63 -15.22
C LYS A 127 -16.22 2.02 -16.16
N VAL A 128 -16.75 1.39 -17.21
CA VAL A 128 -15.96 0.70 -18.22
C VAL A 128 -15.04 1.68 -18.96
N GLU A 129 -15.54 2.87 -19.28
CA GLU A 129 -14.79 3.89 -20.00
C GLU A 129 -13.58 4.36 -19.18
N PHE A 130 -13.74 4.51 -17.87
CA PHE A 130 -12.63 4.89 -16.99
C PHE A 130 -11.56 3.79 -16.95
N GLN A 131 -11.96 2.53 -16.83
CA GLN A 131 -11.04 1.39 -16.80
C GLN A 131 -10.25 1.23 -18.11
N ASP A 132 -10.92 1.43 -19.24
CA ASP A 132 -10.29 1.37 -20.56
C ASP A 132 -9.31 2.52 -20.77
N GLU A 133 -9.70 3.75 -20.43
CA GLU A 133 -8.81 4.92 -20.53
C GLU A 133 -7.58 4.79 -19.64
N CYS A 134 -7.72 4.29 -18.41
CA CYS A 134 -6.57 3.95 -17.56
C CYS A 134 -5.64 2.95 -18.25
N GLY A 135 -6.19 1.91 -18.88
CA GLY A 135 -5.40 0.90 -19.58
C GLY A 135 -4.67 1.44 -20.80
N LEU A 136 -5.33 2.31 -21.56
CA LEU A 136 -4.73 2.94 -22.72
C LEU A 136 -3.59 3.89 -22.33
N ILE A 137 -3.72 4.62 -21.24
CA ILE A 137 -2.63 5.46 -20.69
C ILE A 137 -1.45 4.58 -20.27
N VAL A 138 -1.70 3.48 -19.55
CA VAL A 138 -0.63 2.56 -19.15
C VAL A 138 0.04 1.95 -20.39
N LEU A 139 -0.72 1.59 -21.42
CA LEU A 139 -0.17 1.12 -22.69
C LEU A 139 0.71 2.18 -23.35
N ASP A 140 0.27 3.44 -23.38
CA ASP A 140 1.03 4.57 -23.91
C ASP A 140 2.36 4.79 -23.18
N VAL A 141 2.34 4.70 -21.84
CA VAL A 141 3.55 4.75 -21.00
C VAL A 141 4.46 3.56 -21.32
N CYS A 142 3.89 2.35 -21.39
CA CYS A 142 4.63 1.14 -21.69
C CYS A 142 5.27 1.14 -23.10
N GLN A 143 4.72 1.89 -24.05
CA GLN A 143 5.29 2.03 -25.38
C GLN A 143 6.49 2.97 -25.43
N ARG A 144 6.54 3.99 -24.55
CA ARG A 144 7.53 5.07 -24.59
C ARG A 144 8.64 4.91 -23.55
N VAL A 145 8.31 4.43 -22.36
CA VAL A 145 9.27 4.26 -21.27
C VAL A 145 10.10 3.00 -21.51
N PRO A 146 11.44 3.09 -21.64
CA PRO A 146 12.29 1.91 -21.70
C PRO A 146 12.35 1.21 -20.33
N TYR A 147 12.71 -0.07 -20.30
CA TYR A 147 12.87 -0.84 -19.04
C TYR A 147 11.58 -0.95 -18.20
N GLY A 148 11.69 -0.82 -16.88
CA GLY A 148 10.61 -0.99 -15.90
C GLY A 148 9.48 0.03 -16.00
N VAL A 149 8.24 -0.39 -15.77
CA VAL A 149 7.15 0.49 -15.30
C VAL A 149 6.59 -0.13 -14.03
N LEU A 150 6.41 0.68 -12.99
CA LEU A 150 5.77 0.26 -11.73
C LEU A 150 4.46 1.05 -11.58
N CYS A 151 3.33 0.36 -11.41
CA CYS A 151 2.01 0.96 -11.42
C CYS A 151 1.21 0.65 -10.15
N PHE A 152 1.15 1.61 -9.22
CA PHE A 152 0.38 1.46 -8.00
C PHE A 152 -1.12 1.69 -8.22
N LEU A 153 -1.94 0.78 -7.71
CA LEU A 153 -3.40 0.89 -7.69
C LEU A 153 -3.92 1.06 -6.26
N PRO A 154 -5.07 1.74 -6.06
CA PRO A 154 -5.59 2.08 -4.73
C PRO A 154 -6.03 0.88 -3.89
N SER A 155 -6.31 -0.30 -4.49
CA SER A 155 -6.65 -1.52 -3.75
C SER A 155 -6.55 -2.78 -4.60
N TYR A 156 -6.40 -3.94 -3.95
CA TYR A 156 -6.50 -5.26 -4.60
C TYR A 156 -7.86 -5.52 -5.26
N ARG A 157 -8.94 -4.97 -4.71
CA ARG A 157 -10.27 -5.06 -5.35
C ARG A 157 -10.22 -4.37 -6.72
N PHE A 158 -9.70 -3.16 -6.77
CA PHE A 158 -9.61 -2.40 -8.01
C PHE A 158 -8.63 -3.02 -9.00
N LEU A 159 -7.50 -3.56 -8.53
CA LEU A 159 -6.57 -4.35 -9.34
C LEU A 159 -7.29 -5.48 -10.07
N ASN A 160 -8.06 -6.31 -9.34
CA ASN A 160 -8.78 -7.42 -9.95
C ASN A 160 -9.78 -6.96 -11.01
N VAL A 161 -10.55 -5.89 -10.72
CA VAL A 161 -11.52 -5.32 -11.67
C VAL A 161 -10.82 -4.87 -12.96
N ILE A 162 -9.73 -4.12 -12.85
CA ILE A 162 -8.99 -3.62 -14.02
C ILE A 162 -8.35 -4.77 -14.81
N ILE A 163 -7.74 -5.76 -14.13
CA ILE A 163 -7.15 -6.92 -14.80
C ILE A 163 -8.21 -7.67 -15.59
N SER A 164 -9.36 -7.98 -14.97
CA SER A 164 -10.47 -8.64 -15.65
C SER A 164 -10.94 -7.84 -16.87
N ARG A 165 -11.07 -6.51 -16.75
CA ARG A 165 -11.47 -5.66 -17.87
C ARG A 165 -10.45 -5.66 -19.01
N TRP A 166 -9.16 -5.57 -18.71
CA TRP A 166 -8.12 -5.53 -19.72
C TRP A 166 -7.90 -6.88 -20.40
N MET A 167 -8.11 -7.99 -19.70
CA MET A 167 -8.15 -9.31 -20.32
C MET A 167 -9.34 -9.43 -21.28
N ALA A 168 -10.54 -9.00 -20.85
CA ALA A 168 -11.75 -9.08 -21.67
C ALA A 168 -11.71 -8.17 -22.92
N SER A 169 -11.13 -6.97 -22.81
CA SER A 169 -10.97 -6.03 -23.95
C SER A 169 -9.77 -6.34 -24.85
N GLY A 170 -8.94 -7.31 -24.46
CA GLY A 170 -7.69 -7.67 -25.12
C GLY A 170 -6.54 -6.67 -24.94
N LEU A 171 -6.73 -5.64 -24.10
CA LEU A 171 -5.68 -4.69 -23.76
C LEU A 171 -4.54 -5.36 -22.98
N TRP A 172 -4.81 -6.42 -22.22
CA TRP A 172 -3.80 -7.19 -21.51
C TRP A 172 -2.80 -7.86 -22.46
N GLN A 173 -3.25 -8.40 -23.59
CA GLN A 173 -2.33 -8.98 -24.58
C GLN A 173 -1.47 -7.89 -25.22
N LYS A 174 -2.08 -6.75 -25.59
CA LYS A 174 -1.34 -5.58 -26.12
C LYS A 174 -0.28 -5.10 -25.14
N LEU A 175 -0.58 -5.04 -23.84
CA LEU A 175 0.42 -4.73 -22.81
C LEU A 175 1.56 -5.75 -22.84
N ASN A 176 1.26 -7.05 -22.85
CA ASN A 176 2.28 -8.12 -22.88
C ASN A 176 3.16 -8.14 -24.14
N GLU A 177 2.66 -7.67 -25.29
CA GLU A 177 3.46 -7.50 -26.51
C GLU A 177 4.57 -6.45 -26.37
N HIS A 178 4.35 -5.46 -25.49
CA HIS A 178 5.33 -4.42 -25.18
C HIS A 178 6.14 -4.75 -23.93
N LYS A 179 5.46 -5.26 -22.90
CA LYS A 179 5.98 -5.47 -21.57
C LYS A 179 5.27 -6.66 -20.91
N THR A 180 5.99 -7.76 -20.67
CA THR A 180 5.60 -8.82 -19.71
C THR A 180 5.07 -8.20 -18.44
N VAL A 181 3.82 -8.54 -18.14
CA VAL A 181 3.06 -7.98 -17.04
C VAL A 181 3.07 -8.94 -15.86
N PHE A 182 3.41 -8.42 -14.69
CA PHE A 182 3.26 -9.08 -13.39
C PHE A 182 2.27 -8.29 -12.53
N TYR A 183 1.59 -8.96 -11.61
CA TYR A 183 0.75 -8.32 -10.60
C TYR A 183 0.88 -9.01 -9.24
N GLU A 184 0.73 -8.24 -8.17
CA GLU A 184 0.73 -8.76 -6.80
C GLU A 184 -0.59 -9.44 -6.45
N GLU A 185 -0.52 -10.66 -5.93
CA GLU A 185 -1.67 -11.34 -5.34
C GLU A 185 -1.84 -10.92 -3.88
N LYS A 186 -3.09 -10.91 -3.38
CA LYS A 186 -3.38 -10.56 -1.98
C LYS A 186 -2.65 -11.46 -0.96
N SER A 187 -2.23 -12.66 -1.36
CA SER A 187 -1.48 -13.58 -0.50
C SER A 187 0.02 -13.30 -0.57
N SER A 188 0.64 -13.10 0.59
CA SER A 188 2.09 -12.91 0.71
C SER A 188 2.91 -14.14 0.29
N ALA A 189 2.28 -15.31 0.17
CA ALA A 189 2.95 -16.56 -0.20
C ALA A 189 3.67 -16.47 -1.55
N ASN A 190 3.08 -15.77 -2.53
CA ASN A 190 3.62 -15.68 -3.88
C ASN A 190 4.43 -14.41 -4.14
N PHE A 191 4.47 -13.47 -3.19
CA PHE A 191 5.12 -12.17 -3.37
C PHE A 191 6.59 -12.30 -3.77
N GLN A 192 7.37 -13.11 -3.03
CA GLN A 192 8.80 -13.31 -3.31
C GLN A 192 9.03 -13.93 -4.68
N ASN A 193 8.18 -14.88 -5.09
CA ASN A 193 8.26 -15.48 -6.41
C ASN A 193 7.98 -14.44 -7.51
N THR A 194 6.90 -13.66 -7.38
CA THR A 194 6.58 -12.57 -8.31
C THR A 194 7.71 -11.55 -8.40
N MET A 195 8.30 -11.17 -7.26
CA MET A 195 9.43 -10.25 -7.21
C MET A 195 10.68 -10.82 -7.87
N ASN A 196 10.98 -12.10 -7.66
CA ASN A 196 12.12 -12.76 -8.30
C ASN A 196 11.92 -12.86 -9.80
N ARG A 197 10.73 -13.27 -10.26
CA ARG A 197 10.39 -13.28 -11.70
C ARG A 197 10.48 -11.90 -12.33
N PHE A 198 10.09 -10.86 -11.61
CA PHE A 198 10.27 -9.48 -12.04
C PHE A 198 11.75 -9.10 -12.15
N ARG A 199 12.56 -9.43 -11.13
CA ARG A 199 14.01 -9.18 -11.14
C ARG A 199 14.73 -9.96 -12.23
N GLU A 200 14.39 -11.22 -12.45
CA GLU A 200 14.95 -12.07 -13.50
C GLU A 200 14.59 -11.54 -14.89
N ALA A 201 13.32 -11.15 -15.08
CA ALA A 201 12.89 -10.48 -16.31
C ALA A 201 13.68 -9.19 -16.60
N ASN A 202 14.27 -8.58 -15.56
CA ASN A 202 15.12 -7.39 -15.68
C ASN A 202 16.64 -7.70 -15.69
N GLY A 203 17.10 -8.79 -15.07
CA GLY A 203 18.52 -9.09 -14.78
C GLY A 203 19.24 -9.94 -15.82
N THR A 204 18.54 -10.82 -16.56
CA THR A 204 19.16 -11.71 -17.57
C THR A 204 19.76 -10.98 -18.78
N LEU A 205 19.54 -9.66 -18.88
CA LEU A 205 19.97 -8.80 -19.99
C LEU A 205 21.33 -8.13 -19.77
N GLN A 206 21.98 -8.31 -18.62
CA GLN A 206 23.36 -7.81 -18.40
C GLN A 206 24.45 -8.73 -18.96
N MET A 207 24.15 -10.00 -19.23
CA MET A 207 25.13 -11.00 -19.70
C MET A 207 25.30 -11.07 -21.22
N ASP A 208 24.43 -10.42 -22.00
CA ASP A 208 24.50 -10.43 -23.47
C ASP A 208 24.89 -9.05 -24.02
N LYS A 209 26.10 -8.59 -23.68
CA LYS A 209 26.65 -7.30 -24.15
C LYS A 209 27.48 -7.40 -25.42
N THR A 210 27.58 -8.56 -26.08
CA THR A 210 28.58 -8.74 -27.13
C THR A 210 28.08 -8.95 -28.55
N LEU A 211 26.79 -9.18 -28.82
CA LEU A 211 26.40 -9.44 -30.21
C LEU A 211 25.02 -8.85 -30.58
N THR A 212 25.11 -7.87 -31.49
CA THR A 212 24.16 -7.59 -32.58
C THR A 212 23.03 -6.59 -32.33
N ALA A 213 23.00 -5.63 -33.25
CA ALA A 213 21.95 -4.66 -33.48
C ALA A 213 20.54 -5.30 -33.55
N ALA A 214 19.55 -4.52 -33.08
CA ALA A 214 18.11 -4.71 -33.26
C ALA A 214 17.38 -5.78 -32.39
N ALA A 215 17.21 -5.53 -31.09
CA ALA A 215 16.13 -6.12 -30.27
C ALA A 215 15.83 -5.24 -29.04
N LYS A 216 14.93 -4.25 -29.13
CA LYS A 216 13.50 -4.26 -28.72
C LYS A 216 13.17 -4.84 -27.31
N ARG A 217 12.71 -3.91 -26.45
CA ARG A 217 11.61 -4.01 -25.45
C ARG A 217 11.87 -4.69 -24.09
N VAL A 218 11.62 -3.93 -23.00
CA VAL A 218 11.58 -4.35 -21.58
C VAL A 218 10.61 -3.40 -20.84
N LYS A 219 9.91 -3.67 -19.70
CA LYS A 219 8.91 -4.66 -19.21
C LYS A 219 8.32 -4.21 -17.83
N ALA A 220 7.07 -4.55 -17.43
CA ALA A 220 6.25 -3.82 -16.42
C ALA A 220 5.84 -4.65 -15.17
N MET A 221 5.58 -3.97 -14.06
CA MET A 221 4.92 -4.44 -12.83
C MET A 221 3.68 -3.57 -12.54
N PHE A 222 2.54 -4.20 -12.28
CA PHE A 222 1.45 -3.63 -11.48
C PHE A 222 1.71 -3.95 -10.01
#